data_AF-X1VR95-F1
#
_entry.id   AF-X1VR95-F1
#
_cell.length_a   1.000
_cell.length_b   1.000
_cell.length_c   1.000
_cell.angle_alpha   90.00
_cell.angle_beta   90.00
_cell.angle_gamma   90.00
#
_symmetry.space_group_name_H-M   'P 1'
#
loop_
_entity.id
_entity.type
_entity.pdbx_description
1 polymer ?
#
loop_
_entity_poly.entity_id
_entity_poly.type
_entity_poly.pdbx_seq_one_letter_code
_entity_poly.pdbx_strand_id
1 'polypeptide(L)'
;MERGVFLKGPHIMRKFEGEEVVVSTDEISFTGSHNLENILSAIAIASLYRLEREAVREALLEFKGLPHRCEPVARIRGVDFINDSKATNEGAVKSCLESIAQPIILIMGGKDKGANFFYLRNVIKERVKRVILLGEAKRVIKTQLNTICLLSEVENMRDAVREA
;
A
#
# COMPACT_ATOMS: atom_id res chain seq x y z
N MET A 1 -12.56 26.46 -2.24
CA MET A 1 -12.10 25.89 -3.52
C MET A 1 -13.14 26.21 -4.59
N GLU A 2 -12.70 26.75 -5.73
CA GLU A 2 -13.61 27.10 -6.85
C GLU A 2 -14.01 25.88 -7.69
N ARG A 3 -13.08 24.94 -7.92
CA ARG A 3 -13.35 23.63 -8.53
C ARG A 3 -12.45 22.55 -7.93
N GLY A 4 -12.95 21.32 -7.84
CA GLY A 4 -12.14 20.16 -7.45
C GLY A 4 -12.91 19.08 -6.68
N VAL A 5 -12.16 18.14 -6.12
CA VAL A 5 -12.66 17.07 -5.25
C VAL A 5 -11.99 17.20 -3.89
N PHE A 6 -12.77 17.16 -2.82
CA PHE A 6 -12.27 17.42 -1.47
C PHE A 6 -13.09 16.67 -0.42
N LEU A 7 -12.55 16.59 0.80
CA LEU A 7 -13.23 15.99 1.94
C LEU A 7 -14.01 17.04 2.73
N LYS A 8 -15.20 16.66 3.18
CA LYS A 8 -16.03 17.44 4.12
C LYS A 8 -16.58 16.49 5.19
N GLY A 9 -15.83 16.35 6.29
CA GLY A 9 -16.06 15.27 7.25
C GLY A 9 -15.79 13.91 6.60
N PRO A 10 -16.67 12.91 6.74
CA PRO A 10 -16.52 11.63 6.07
C PRO A 10 -16.95 11.68 4.59
N HIS A 11 -17.44 12.81 4.08
CA HIS A 11 -17.99 12.88 2.73
C HIS A 11 -16.94 13.31 1.72
N ILE A 12 -16.83 12.58 0.62
CA ILE A 12 -16.09 13.00 -0.57
C ILE A 12 -17.01 13.85 -1.43
N MET A 13 -16.63 15.12 -1.61
CA MET A 13 -17.37 16.13 -2.36
C MET A 13 -16.73 16.33 -3.73
N ARG A 14 -17.53 16.55 -4.77
CA ARG A 14 -17.06 17.08 -6.06
C ARG A 14 -17.72 18.43 -6.35
N LYS A 15 -16.94 19.38 -6.84
CA LYS A 15 -17.38 20.74 -7.22
C LYS A 15 -16.86 21.09 -8.60
N PHE A 16 -17.67 20.91 -9.64
CA PHE A 16 -17.29 21.21 -11.03
C PHE A 16 -18.36 22.05 -11.75
N GLU A 17 -19.57 21.52 -11.88
CA GLU A 17 -20.76 22.23 -12.40
C GLU A 17 -21.76 22.54 -11.27
N GLY A 18 -21.72 21.75 -10.19
CA GLY A 18 -22.39 21.98 -8.92
C GLY A 18 -21.58 21.33 -7.80
N GLU A 19 -21.98 21.57 -6.55
CA GLU A 19 -21.38 20.92 -5.38
C GLU A 19 -22.27 19.75 -4.95
N GLU A 20 -21.74 18.53 -5.01
CA GLU A 20 -22.48 17.33 -4.64
C GLU A 20 -21.61 16.32 -3.88
N VAL A 21 -22.27 15.48 -3.10
CA VAL A 21 -21.66 14.37 -2.38
C VAL A 21 -21.52 13.19 -3.34
N VAL A 22 -20.31 12.65 -3.51
CA VAL A 22 -20.07 11.46 -4.33
C VAL A 22 -20.33 10.20 -3.49
N VAL A 23 -19.65 10.07 -2.36
CA VAL A 23 -19.68 8.89 -1.48
C VAL A 23 -19.17 9.25 -0.08
N SER A 24 -19.60 8.53 0.96
CA SER A 24 -18.96 8.59 2.28
C SER A 24 -17.72 7.68 2.32
N THR A 25 -16.65 8.10 2.97
CA THR A 25 -15.45 7.30 3.18
C THR A 25 -15.75 5.99 3.91
N ASP A 26 -16.77 5.99 4.77
CA ASP A 26 -17.17 4.80 5.53
C ASP A 26 -17.83 3.72 4.66
N GLU A 27 -18.28 4.08 3.45
CA GLU A 27 -18.88 3.15 2.48
C GLU A 27 -17.82 2.47 1.60
N ILE A 28 -16.58 2.97 1.61
CA ILE A 28 -15.51 2.48 0.74
C ILE A 28 -14.70 1.41 1.48
N SER A 29 -14.71 0.19 0.93
CA SER A 29 -14.13 -1.00 1.56
C SER A 29 -12.59 -1.06 1.59
N PHE A 30 -11.89 -0.24 0.80
CA PHE A 30 -10.43 -0.26 0.65
C PHE A 30 -9.74 0.98 1.23
N THR A 31 -10.30 1.56 2.29
CA THR A 31 -9.85 2.85 2.82
C THR A 31 -8.58 2.77 3.66
N GLY A 32 -7.61 3.60 3.28
CA GLY A 32 -6.39 3.95 4.00
C GLY A 32 -5.96 5.34 3.54
N SER A 33 -5.18 6.09 4.33
CA SER A 33 -4.84 7.50 4.04
C SER A 33 -4.28 7.72 2.63
N HIS A 34 -3.40 6.82 2.17
CA HIS A 34 -2.82 6.82 0.82
C HIS A 34 -3.83 6.48 -0.29
N ASN A 35 -4.87 5.68 -0.01
CA ASN A 35 -5.91 5.38 -0.98
C ASN A 35 -6.87 6.55 -1.16
N LEU A 36 -7.03 7.39 -0.15
CA LEU A 36 -7.90 8.55 -0.23
C LEU A 36 -7.43 9.55 -1.29
N GLU A 37 -6.13 9.82 -1.37
CA GLU A 37 -5.56 10.67 -2.43
C GLU A 37 -5.82 10.10 -3.83
N ASN A 38 -5.69 8.79 -4.00
CA ASN A 38 -5.99 8.11 -5.25
C ASN A 38 -7.48 8.20 -5.61
N ILE A 39 -8.37 8.02 -4.63
CA ILE A 39 -9.82 8.14 -4.80
C ILE A 39 -10.18 9.57 -5.23
N LEU A 40 -9.69 10.59 -4.51
CA LEU A 40 -9.95 12.00 -4.83
C LEU A 40 -9.47 12.33 -6.25
N SER A 41 -8.30 11.83 -6.63
CA SER A 41 -7.71 12.00 -7.97
C SER A 41 -8.54 11.29 -9.05
N ALA A 42 -8.98 10.06 -8.82
CA ALA A 42 -9.82 9.31 -9.74
C ALA A 42 -11.17 10.00 -9.98
N ILE A 43 -11.81 10.49 -8.91
CA ILE A 43 -13.07 11.26 -9.01
C ILE A 43 -12.84 12.56 -9.78
N ALA A 44 -11.70 13.24 -9.56
CA ALA A 44 -11.39 14.48 -10.27
C ALA A 44 -11.27 14.23 -11.78
N ILE A 45 -10.54 13.18 -12.18
CA ILE A 45 -10.42 12.77 -13.58
C ILE A 45 -11.79 12.39 -14.15
N ALA A 46 -12.56 11.54 -13.47
CA ALA A 46 -13.90 11.15 -13.90
C ALA A 46 -14.83 12.37 -14.11
N SER A 47 -14.72 13.36 -13.22
CA SER A 47 -15.50 14.61 -13.31
C SER A 47 -15.09 15.47 -14.51
N LEU A 48 -13.79 15.51 -14.85
CA LEU A 48 -13.30 16.20 -16.06
C LEU A 48 -13.84 15.56 -17.35
N TYR A 49 -14.07 14.25 -17.33
CA TYR A 49 -14.74 13.51 -18.42
C TYR A 49 -16.27 13.53 -18.33
N ARG A 50 -16.85 14.30 -17.40
CA ARG A 50 -18.31 14.41 -17.19
C ARG A 50 -19.02 13.08 -16.95
N LEU A 51 -18.37 12.16 -16.23
CA LEU A 51 -19.02 10.93 -15.82
C LEU A 51 -20.08 11.21 -14.75
N GLU A 52 -21.21 10.51 -14.86
CA GLU A 52 -22.33 10.57 -13.92
C GLU A 52 -21.88 10.21 -12.50
N ARG A 53 -22.41 10.91 -11.50
CA ARG A 53 -22.00 10.73 -10.10
C ARG A 53 -22.27 9.31 -9.62
N GLU A 54 -23.43 8.77 -9.99
CA GLU A 54 -23.90 7.43 -9.66
C GLU A 54 -22.94 6.36 -10.20
N ALA A 55 -22.51 6.48 -11.46
CA ALA A 55 -21.56 5.55 -12.06
C ALA A 55 -20.19 5.58 -11.35
N VAL A 56 -19.71 6.78 -10.97
CA VAL A 56 -18.48 6.93 -10.18
C VAL A 56 -18.63 6.31 -8.80
N ARG A 57 -19.79 6.53 -8.13
CA ARG A 57 -20.08 5.96 -6.82
C ARG A 57 -20.11 4.43 -6.88
N GLU A 58 -20.83 3.84 -7.83
CA GLU A 58 -20.91 2.38 -8.00
C GLU A 58 -19.52 1.77 -8.21
N ALA A 59 -18.72 2.35 -9.11
CA ALA A 59 -17.34 1.89 -9.34
C ALA A 59 -16.48 1.94 -8.05
N LEU A 60 -16.66 2.97 -7.21
CA LEU A 60 -15.96 3.08 -5.93
C LEU A 60 -16.46 2.07 -4.89
N LEU A 61 -17.75 1.72 -4.88
CA LEU A 61 -18.29 0.73 -3.95
C LEU A 61 -17.90 -0.71 -4.35
N GLU A 62 -17.82 -0.98 -5.65
CA GLU A 62 -17.46 -2.30 -6.19
C GLU A 62 -15.96 -2.58 -6.20
N PHE A 63 -15.13 -1.54 -6.25
CA PHE A 63 -13.68 -1.72 -6.28
C PHE A 63 -13.18 -2.34 -4.98
N LYS A 64 -12.57 -3.52 -5.06
CA LYS A 64 -12.04 -4.27 -3.90
C LYS A 64 -10.55 -4.04 -3.65
N GLY A 65 -9.96 -3.02 -4.28
CA GLY A 65 -8.51 -2.87 -4.34
C GLY A 65 -7.91 -3.61 -5.53
N LEU A 66 -6.60 -3.44 -5.71
CA LEU A 66 -5.84 -4.20 -6.71
C LEU A 66 -5.33 -5.50 -6.08
N PRO A 67 -5.37 -6.64 -6.80
CA PRO A 67 -4.73 -7.87 -6.33
C PRO A 67 -3.26 -7.63 -6.04
N HIS A 68 -2.71 -8.38 -5.06
CA HIS A 68 -1.32 -8.32 -4.62
C HIS A 68 -0.88 -7.00 -3.95
N ARG A 69 -1.83 -6.24 -3.40
CA ARG A 69 -1.57 -5.13 -2.48
C ARG A 69 -1.95 -5.54 -1.06
N CYS A 70 -0.94 -5.84 -0.25
CA CYS A 70 -1.11 -6.30 1.14
C CYS A 70 -2.20 -7.38 1.29
N GLU A 71 -2.22 -8.35 0.37
CA GLU A 71 -3.29 -9.33 0.21
C GLU A 71 -3.04 -10.56 1.09
N PRO A 72 -3.92 -10.92 2.03
CA PRO A 72 -3.80 -12.18 2.77
C PRO A 72 -4.01 -13.37 1.83
N VAL A 73 -3.01 -14.25 1.71
CA VAL A 73 -3.04 -15.39 0.78
C VAL A 73 -3.14 -16.74 1.46
N ALA A 74 -2.69 -16.87 2.72
CA ALA A 74 -2.80 -18.10 3.48
C ALA A 74 -2.66 -17.85 4.98
N ARG A 75 -3.17 -18.80 5.78
CA ARG A 75 -2.86 -18.89 7.20
C ARG A 75 -2.36 -20.30 7.51
N ILE A 76 -1.11 -20.42 7.96
CA ILE A 76 -0.48 -21.73 8.20
C ILE A 76 0.08 -21.73 9.62
N ARG A 77 -0.37 -22.67 10.44
CA ARG A 77 0.08 -22.82 11.85
C ARG A 77 0.00 -21.51 12.65
N GLY A 78 -1.04 -20.71 12.39
CA GLY A 78 -1.28 -19.44 13.07
C GLY A 78 -0.52 -18.23 12.50
N VAL A 79 0.30 -18.43 11.46
CA VAL A 79 1.00 -17.34 10.75
C VAL A 79 0.23 -16.94 9.50
N ASP A 80 -0.07 -15.65 9.37
CA ASP A 80 -0.69 -15.08 8.19
C ASP A 80 0.39 -14.75 7.13
N PHE A 81 0.16 -15.22 5.91
CA PHE A 81 1.00 -14.94 4.74
C PHE A 81 0.32 -13.86 3.92
N ILE A 82 1.03 -12.75 3.72
CA ILE A 82 0.52 -11.58 3.01
C ILE A 82 1.36 -11.37 1.75
N ASN A 83 0.70 -11.34 0.59
CA ASN A 83 1.32 -11.05 -0.70
C ASN A 83 1.19 -9.56 -1.00
N ASP A 84 2.33 -8.87 -0.98
CA ASP A 84 2.46 -7.48 -1.39
C ASP A 84 3.44 -7.32 -2.57
N SER A 85 3.45 -8.28 -3.50
CA SER A 85 4.38 -8.30 -4.64
C SER A 85 4.25 -7.10 -5.60
N LYS A 86 3.20 -6.28 -5.47
CA LYS A 86 3.04 -5.02 -6.20
C LYS A 86 3.61 -3.80 -5.47
N ALA A 87 4.18 -3.96 -4.28
CA ALA A 87 4.94 -2.92 -3.61
C ALA A 87 6.31 -2.72 -4.27
N THR A 88 6.29 -2.17 -5.48
CA THR A 88 7.50 -1.92 -6.29
C THR A 88 8.20 -0.60 -5.96
N ASN A 89 7.75 0.11 -4.91
CA ASN A 89 8.35 1.34 -4.38
C ASN A 89 8.24 1.35 -2.85
N GLU A 90 9.08 2.16 -2.21
CA GLU A 90 9.18 2.28 -0.76
C GLU A 90 7.88 2.76 -0.09
N GLY A 91 7.10 3.63 -0.75
CA GLY A 91 5.83 4.11 -0.22
C GLY A 91 4.80 2.99 -0.07
N ALA A 92 4.73 2.09 -1.05
CA ALA A 92 3.84 0.93 -1.01
C ALA A 92 4.24 -0.05 0.10
N VAL A 93 5.55 -0.34 0.24
CA VAL A 93 6.06 -1.20 1.33
C VAL A 93 5.71 -0.59 2.68
N LYS A 94 5.97 0.71 2.87
CA LYS A 94 5.65 1.42 4.12
C LYS A 94 4.17 1.28 4.47
N SER A 95 3.30 1.51 3.50
CA SER A 95 1.84 1.43 3.68
C SER A 95 1.38 0.05 4.17
N CYS A 96 1.89 -1.04 3.58
CA CYS A 96 1.54 -2.40 4.04
C CYS A 96 2.12 -2.71 5.43
N LEU A 97 3.33 -2.24 5.75
CA LEU A 97 3.89 -2.43 7.10
C LEU A 97 3.10 -1.67 8.17
N GLU A 98 2.55 -0.50 7.85
CA GLU A 98 1.75 0.30 8.78
C GLU A 98 0.34 -0.28 9.00
N SER A 99 -0.23 -0.95 8.00
CA SER A 99 -1.58 -1.55 8.08
C SER A 99 -1.64 -2.84 8.89
N ILE A 100 -0.50 -3.51 9.12
CA ILE A 100 -0.42 -4.75 9.88
C ILE A 100 -0.12 -4.45 11.36
N ALA A 101 -0.97 -4.97 12.25
CA ALA A 101 -0.83 -4.77 13.69
C ALA A 101 0.10 -5.79 14.36
N GLN A 102 0.22 -6.98 13.76
CA GLN A 102 1.03 -8.09 14.26
C GLN A 102 2.52 -7.90 13.89
N PRO A 103 3.46 -8.50 14.64
CA PRO A 103 4.87 -8.45 14.28
C PRO A 103 5.17 -9.14 12.94
N ILE A 104 6.04 -8.53 12.13
CA ILE A 104 6.22 -8.90 10.72
C ILE A 104 7.59 -9.58 10.49
N ILE A 105 7.61 -10.61 9.66
CA ILE A 105 8.83 -11.07 8.95
C ILE A 105 8.72 -10.56 7.52
N LEU A 106 9.62 -9.66 7.13
CA LEU A 106 9.55 -8.98 5.84
C LEU A 106 10.47 -9.68 4.83
N ILE A 107 9.89 -10.19 3.76
CA ILE A 107 10.65 -10.64 2.59
C ILE A 107 10.68 -9.47 1.59
N MET A 108 11.87 -8.93 1.30
CA MET A 108 12.00 -7.79 0.38
C MET A 108 13.22 -7.91 -0.54
N GLY A 109 13.12 -7.37 -1.74
CA GLY A 109 14.18 -7.49 -2.73
C GLY A 109 13.69 -7.39 -4.15
N GLY A 110 14.56 -7.70 -5.11
CA GLY A 110 14.28 -7.60 -6.54
C GLY A 110 15.32 -6.77 -7.28
N LYS A 111 14.89 -6.12 -8.36
CA LYS A 111 15.76 -5.23 -9.15
C LYS A 111 16.01 -3.92 -8.42
N ASP A 112 17.24 -3.42 -8.47
CA ASP A 112 17.52 -2.08 -7.99
C ASP A 112 16.96 -1.04 -8.97
N LYS A 113 16.16 -0.11 -8.44
CA LYS A 113 15.56 1.00 -9.19
C LYS A 113 15.95 2.36 -8.62
N GLY A 114 16.97 2.42 -7.76
CA GLY A 114 17.39 3.63 -7.07
C GLY A 114 16.44 4.07 -5.95
N ALA A 115 15.67 3.13 -5.39
CA ALA A 115 14.78 3.41 -4.26
C ALA A 115 15.60 3.75 -2.99
N ASN A 116 15.06 4.66 -2.19
CA ASN A 116 15.68 5.05 -0.92
C ASN A 116 14.98 4.37 0.26
N PHE A 117 15.56 3.27 0.73
CA PHE A 117 15.06 2.47 1.85
C PHE A 117 15.32 3.10 3.23
N PHE A 118 16.05 4.23 3.33
CA PHE A 118 16.20 4.95 4.60
C PHE A 118 14.84 5.38 5.17
N TYR A 119 13.86 5.71 4.31
CA TYR A 119 12.52 6.09 4.72
C TYR A 119 11.75 4.96 5.42
N LEU A 120 12.17 3.71 5.24
CA LEU A 120 11.56 2.54 5.88
C LEU A 120 12.14 2.24 7.27
N ARG A 121 13.26 2.86 7.67
CA ARG A 121 13.98 2.48 8.90
C ARG A 121 13.10 2.56 10.15
N ASN A 122 12.29 3.59 10.28
CA ASN A 122 11.44 3.78 11.47
C ASN A 122 10.36 2.69 11.55
N VAL A 123 9.60 2.48 10.47
CA VAL A 123 8.54 1.46 10.44
C VAL A 123 9.11 0.05 10.58
N ILE A 124 10.26 -0.24 9.97
CA ILE A 124 10.94 -1.53 10.10
C ILE A 124 11.38 -1.76 11.55
N LYS A 125 11.99 -0.75 12.20
CA LYS A 125 12.42 -0.85 13.60
C LYS A 125 11.25 -1.14 14.55
N GLU A 126 10.08 -0.57 14.27
CA GLU A 126 8.91 -0.71 15.14
C GLU A 126 8.14 -2.02 14.89
N ARG A 127 8.00 -2.43 13.63
CA ARG A 127 7.05 -3.49 13.23
C ARG A 127 7.71 -4.82 12.82
N VAL A 128 8.97 -4.79 12.39
CA VAL A 128 9.61 -5.93 11.70
C VAL A 128 10.62 -6.63 12.60
N LYS A 129 10.43 -7.94 12.81
CA LYS A 129 11.33 -8.80 13.59
C LYS A 129 12.60 -9.16 12.84
N ARG A 130 12.47 -9.44 11.54
CA ARG A 130 13.55 -9.86 10.64
C ARG A 130 13.20 -9.44 9.21
N VAL A 131 14.23 -9.08 8.46
CA VAL A 131 14.14 -8.89 7.01
C VAL A 131 14.94 -9.98 6.30
N ILE A 132 14.31 -10.62 5.32
CA ILE A 132 14.90 -11.62 4.43
C ILE A 132 15.05 -10.97 3.06
N LEU A 133 16.29 -10.85 2.60
CA LEU A 133 16.66 -10.14 1.39
C LEU A 133 16.89 -11.10 0.22
N LEU A 134 16.40 -10.75 -0.97
CA LEU A 134 16.64 -11.51 -2.20
C LEU A 134 16.86 -10.61 -3.43
N GLY A 135 17.41 -11.18 -4.50
CA GLY A 135 17.63 -10.46 -5.77
C GLY A 135 18.82 -9.48 -5.78
N GLU A 136 18.83 -8.57 -6.75
CA GLU A 136 19.92 -7.63 -7.04
C GLU A 136 20.04 -6.54 -5.97
N ALA A 137 18.91 -6.03 -5.47
CA ALA A 137 18.86 -4.96 -4.49
C ALA A 137 19.35 -5.34 -3.09
N LYS A 138 19.68 -6.63 -2.83
CA LYS A 138 20.16 -7.14 -1.52
C LYS A 138 21.20 -6.21 -0.89
N ARG A 139 22.24 -5.85 -1.66
CA ARG A 139 23.39 -5.09 -1.15
C ARG A 139 23.01 -3.66 -0.74
N VAL A 140 22.21 -2.98 -1.56
CA VAL A 140 21.76 -1.60 -1.29
C VAL A 140 20.84 -1.57 -0.08
N ILE A 141 19.83 -2.46 -0.05
CA ILE A 141 18.90 -2.56 1.07
C ILE A 141 19.65 -2.88 2.37
N LYS A 142 20.55 -3.87 2.35
CA LYS A 142 21.37 -4.24 3.51
C LYS A 142 22.19 -3.08 4.04
N THR A 143 22.78 -2.27 3.15
CA THR A 143 23.57 -1.10 3.54
C THR A 143 22.69 -0.04 4.21
N GLN A 144 21.51 0.22 3.65
CA GLN A 144 20.60 1.26 4.15
C GLN A 144 19.80 0.85 5.39
N LEU A 145 19.60 -0.45 5.62
CA LEU A 145 18.86 -1.01 6.75
C LEU A 145 19.75 -1.72 7.78
N ASN A 146 21.09 -1.64 7.62
CA ASN A 146 22.02 -2.22 8.60
C ASN A 146 21.67 -1.72 10.01
N THR A 147 21.94 -2.56 11.02
CA THR A 147 21.75 -2.25 12.45
C THR A 147 20.30 -2.00 12.91
N ILE A 148 19.32 -1.95 12.02
CA ILE A 148 17.91 -1.69 12.37
C ILE A 148 17.17 -2.96 12.81
N CYS A 149 17.44 -4.08 12.16
CA CYS A 149 16.83 -5.37 12.45
C CYS A 149 17.75 -6.52 12.01
N LEU A 150 17.35 -7.76 12.32
CA LEU A 150 18.05 -8.95 11.87
C LEU A 150 17.88 -9.11 10.35
N LEU A 151 18.99 -9.19 9.63
CA LEU A 151 19.02 -9.33 8.17
C LEU A 151 19.55 -10.71 7.77
N SER A 152 18.91 -11.31 6.77
CA SER A 152 19.32 -12.57 6.13
C SER A 152 19.24 -12.41 4.62
N GLU A 153 20.00 -13.22 3.87
CA GLU A 153 20.05 -13.18 2.41
C GLU A 153 19.77 -14.57 1.85
N VAL A 154 18.89 -14.64 0.87
CA VAL A 154 18.54 -15.87 0.15
C VAL A 154 18.62 -15.66 -1.35
N GLU A 155 18.59 -16.76 -2.10
CA GLU A 155 18.71 -16.72 -3.56
C GLU A 155 17.35 -16.53 -4.26
N ASN A 156 16.28 -17.09 -3.70
CA ASN A 156 14.97 -17.06 -4.34
C ASN A 156 13.82 -17.01 -3.32
N MET A 157 12.61 -16.77 -3.82
CA MET A 157 11.40 -16.64 -2.99
C MET A 157 11.06 -17.91 -2.22
N ARG A 158 11.34 -19.10 -2.78
CA ARG A 158 11.08 -20.38 -2.10
C ARG A 158 11.95 -20.52 -0.86
N ASP A 159 13.21 -20.13 -0.95
CA ASP A 159 14.12 -20.16 0.20
C ASP A 159 13.75 -19.08 1.22
N ALA A 160 13.31 -17.89 0.77
CA ALA A 160 12.80 -16.85 1.65
C ALA A 160 11.62 -17.31 2.51
N VAL A 161 10.65 -17.99 1.88
CA VAL A 161 9.46 -18.51 2.56
C VAL A 161 9.80 -19.67 3.51
N ARG A 162 10.86 -20.44 3.23
CA ARG A 162 11.33 -21.52 4.12
C ARG A 162 12.10 -21.01 5.33
N GLU A 163 12.81 -19.89 5.18
CA GLU A 163 13.59 -19.26 6.26
C GLU A 163 12.71 -18.41 7.20
N ALA A 164 11.59 -17.89 6.70
CA ALA A 164 10.59 -17.15 7.48
C ALA A 164 9.90 -18.04 8.52
#